data_AF-A0A5B8XMF5-F1
#
_entry.id   AF-A0A5B8XMF5-F1
#
_cell.length_a   1.000
_cell.length_b   1.000
_cell.length_c   1.000
_cell.angle_alpha   90.00
_cell.angle_beta   90.00
_cell.angle_gamma   90.00
#
_symmetry.space_group_name_H-M   'P 1'
#
loop_
_entity.id
_entity.type
_entity.pdbx_description
1 polymer ?
#
loop_
_entity_poly.entity_id
_entity_poly.type
_entity_poly.pdbx_seq_one_letter_code
_entity_poly.pdbx_strand_id
1 'polypeptide(L)'
;MTLRIALSLTLILLSMGMGTSASAHELPIERQMVLDWSDEALGAMLVYREPPGPRSDRLKSMFDANRDSRISPAEARKMGPQLYMRATHKLAFKVNKKPVMPVLVETKVVRERTGGFSVAFLISFEQGSEFEVSVIDEPGVIPLNIAPLPSQNSQGFTELHPGQSKVFRLREDDEKVSKH
;
A
#
# COMPACT_ATOMS: atom_id res chain seq x y z
N MET A 1 -34.96 40.88 14.33
CA MET A 1 -34.49 39.47 14.41
C MET A 1 -34.97 38.79 13.12
N THR A 2 -34.20 37.84 12.58
CA THR A 2 -34.45 37.05 11.33
C THR A 2 -34.35 37.79 9.98
N LEU A 3 -33.13 38.15 9.56
CA LEU A 3 -32.82 38.30 8.12
C LEU A 3 -31.30 38.27 7.91
N ARG A 4 -30.66 37.09 7.90
CA ARG A 4 -29.22 36.94 7.54
C ARG A 4 -28.69 35.51 7.34
N ILE A 5 -29.53 34.50 7.06
CA ILE A 5 -29.07 33.09 6.92
C ILE A 5 -29.61 32.42 5.64
N ALA A 6 -29.69 33.16 4.52
CA ALA A 6 -30.20 32.61 3.26
C ALA A 6 -29.22 32.67 2.08
N LEU A 7 -27.97 33.14 2.28
CA LEU A 7 -27.05 33.39 1.17
C LEU A 7 -25.76 32.55 1.17
N SER A 8 -25.65 31.54 2.03
CA SER A 8 -24.43 30.71 2.13
C SER A 8 -24.59 29.27 1.66
N LEU A 9 -25.80 28.83 1.26
CA LEU A 9 -26.02 27.44 0.84
C LEU A 9 -25.89 27.21 -0.68
N THR A 10 -25.96 28.26 -1.50
CA THR A 10 -25.99 28.13 -2.97
C THR A 10 -24.62 28.05 -3.62
N LEU A 11 -23.53 28.40 -2.92
CA LEU A 11 -22.17 28.38 -3.48
C LEU A 11 -21.44 27.03 -3.28
N ILE A 12 -21.99 26.11 -2.49
CA ILE A 12 -21.39 24.77 -2.26
C ILE A 12 -21.90 23.73 -3.28
N LEU A 13 -23.01 24.01 -3.96
CA LEU A 13 -23.60 23.10 -4.96
C LEU A 13 -23.00 23.23 -6.37
N LEU A 14 -22.18 24.26 -6.64
CA LEU A 14 -21.59 24.49 -7.97
C LEU A 14 -20.21 23.84 -8.18
N SER A 15 -19.66 23.13 -7.19
CA SER A 15 -18.43 22.34 -7.35
C SER A 15 -18.69 20.89 -7.76
N MET A 16 -19.95 20.47 -7.93
CA MET A 16 -20.31 19.11 -8.36
C MET A 16 -20.38 18.92 -9.88
N GLY A 17 -19.86 19.87 -10.67
CA GLY A 17 -20.21 19.96 -12.09
C GLY A 17 -19.05 20.16 -13.05
N MET A 18 -17.94 19.41 -12.93
CA MET A 18 -17.08 19.08 -14.08
C MET A 18 -16.40 17.73 -13.85
N GLY A 19 -17.18 16.66 -14.05
CA GLY A 19 -16.61 15.35 -14.35
C GLY A 19 -15.97 15.42 -15.73
N THR A 20 -14.72 15.89 -15.81
CA THR A 20 -13.86 15.46 -16.90
C THR A 20 -13.79 13.95 -16.76
N SER A 21 -14.20 13.22 -17.80
CA SER A 21 -13.81 11.82 -17.97
C SER A 21 -12.30 11.79 -17.93
N ALA A 22 -11.75 11.59 -16.73
CA ALA A 22 -10.39 11.18 -16.56
C ALA A 22 -10.33 9.87 -17.35
N SER A 23 -9.68 9.94 -18.51
CA SER A 23 -8.97 8.81 -19.08
C SER A 23 -8.46 7.97 -17.91
N ALA A 24 -8.65 6.65 -17.98
CA ALA A 24 -8.26 5.66 -16.98
C ALA A 24 -6.73 5.61 -16.79
N HIS A 25 -6.12 6.76 -16.53
CA HIS A 25 -4.85 6.93 -15.89
C HIS A 25 -5.02 6.32 -14.51
N GLU A 26 -4.30 5.22 -14.31
CA GLU A 26 -4.27 4.44 -13.08
C GLU A 26 -4.10 5.41 -11.91
N LEU A 27 -5.10 5.46 -11.03
CA LEU A 27 -5.01 6.27 -9.81
C LEU A 27 -3.77 5.83 -9.02
N PRO A 28 -3.09 6.76 -8.33
CA PRO A 28 -1.85 6.45 -7.66
C PRO A 28 -2.07 5.38 -6.59
N ILE A 29 -1.14 4.43 -6.58
CA ILE A 29 -1.11 3.38 -5.57
C ILE A 29 -0.69 4.01 -4.24
N GLU A 30 -1.57 3.94 -3.25
CA GLU A 30 -1.27 4.39 -1.90
C GLU A 30 -0.90 3.19 -1.02
N ARG A 31 0.31 3.24 -0.47
CA ARG A 31 0.82 2.28 0.51
C ARG A 31 1.08 3.03 1.82
N GLN A 32 0.65 2.45 2.93
CA GLN A 32 1.01 2.92 4.26
C GLN A 32 1.50 1.74 5.08
N MET A 33 2.69 1.84 5.66
CA MET A 33 3.23 0.80 6.53
C MET A 33 3.35 1.34 7.94
N VAL A 34 2.89 0.56 8.92
CA VAL A 34 3.11 0.81 10.34
C VAL A 34 4.02 -0.29 10.84
N LEU A 35 5.23 0.06 11.27
CA LEU A 35 6.16 -0.87 11.89
C LEU A 35 5.99 -0.82 13.40
N ASP A 36 5.96 -1.99 14.02
CA ASP A 36 6.00 -2.16 15.47
C ASP A 36 7.15 -3.08 15.85
N TRP A 37 8.05 -2.57 16.68
CA TRP A 37 9.25 -3.28 17.10
C TRP A 37 9.26 -3.45 18.62
N SER A 38 9.09 -4.69 19.08
CA SER A 38 9.30 -5.08 20.48
C SER A 38 10.56 -5.92 20.65
N ASP A 39 10.99 -6.12 21.90
CA ASP A 39 12.12 -7.00 22.21
C ASP A 39 11.88 -8.46 21.78
N GLU A 40 10.61 -8.85 21.58
CA GLU A 40 10.18 -10.21 21.26
C GLU A 40 9.83 -10.40 19.78
N ALA A 41 9.55 -9.33 19.03
CA ALA A 41 9.15 -9.45 17.64
C ALA A 41 9.34 -8.16 16.85
N LEU A 42 9.59 -8.32 15.55
CA LEU A 42 9.51 -7.27 14.57
C LEU A 42 8.33 -7.54 13.63
N GLY A 43 7.28 -6.72 13.75
CA GLY A 43 6.06 -6.84 12.97
C GLY A 43 5.75 -5.56 12.21
N ALA A 44 5.03 -5.68 11.09
CA ALA A 44 4.44 -4.52 10.44
C ALA A 44 3.02 -4.79 9.98
N MET A 45 2.24 -3.71 9.92
CA MET A 45 0.99 -3.66 9.19
C MET A 45 1.19 -2.86 7.91
N LEU A 46 1.09 -3.52 6.75
CA LEU A 46 1.10 -2.86 5.44
C LEU A 46 -0.34 -2.69 4.97
N VAL A 47 -0.78 -1.44 4.87
CA VAL A 47 -2.06 -1.04 4.28
C VAL A 47 -1.82 -0.69 2.82
N TYR A 48 -2.61 -1.29 1.94
CA TYR A 48 -2.53 -1.15 0.50
C TYR A 48 -3.91 -0.81 -0.07
N ARG A 49 -3.95 0.20 -0.92
CA ARG A 49 -5.17 0.57 -1.65
C ARG A 49 -5.01 0.28 -3.14
N GLU A 50 -5.72 -0.73 -3.63
CA GLU A 50 -5.85 -0.99 -5.06
C GLU A 50 -6.97 -0.10 -5.63
N PRO A 51 -6.67 0.77 -6.59
CA PRO A 51 -7.70 1.61 -7.21
C PRO A 51 -8.66 0.79 -8.08
N PRO A 52 -9.87 1.32 -8.35
CA PRO A 52 -10.75 0.73 -9.36
C PRO A 52 -10.08 0.74 -10.75
N GLY A 53 -10.38 -0.27 -11.56
CA GLY A 53 -9.85 -0.42 -12.92
C GLY A 53 -9.57 -1.88 -13.30
N PRO A 54 -8.97 -2.13 -14.48
CA PRO A 54 -8.85 -3.46 -15.08
C PRO A 54 -8.22 -4.51 -14.17
N ARG A 55 -7.24 -4.12 -13.34
CA ARG A 55 -6.57 -5.00 -12.38
C ARG A 55 -7.53 -5.46 -11.28
N SER A 56 -8.21 -4.50 -10.64
CA SER A 56 -9.20 -4.76 -9.62
C SER A 56 -10.38 -5.56 -10.18
N ASP A 57 -10.82 -5.27 -11.40
CA ASP A 57 -11.94 -5.94 -12.07
C ASP A 57 -11.60 -7.40 -12.40
N ARG A 58 -10.37 -7.65 -12.84
CA ARG A 58 -9.87 -9.02 -13.01
C ARG A 58 -9.87 -9.79 -11.70
N LEU A 59 -9.37 -9.20 -10.61
CA LEU A 59 -9.41 -9.84 -9.29
C LEU A 59 -10.84 -10.14 -8.85
N LYS A 60 -11.79 -9.22 -9.05
CA LYS A 60 -13.22 -9.49 -8.81
C LYS A 60 -13.71 -10.66 -9.65
N SER A 61 -13.47 -10.67 -10.95
CA SER A 61 -13.95 -11.75 -11.82
C SER A 61 -13.39 -13.13 -11.45
N MET A 62 -12.18 -13.17 -10.88
CA MET A 62 -11.52 -14.41 -10.48
C MET A 62 -12.00 -14.91 -9.11
N PHE A 63 -12.38 -14.02 -8.20
CA PHE A 63 -12.56 -14.36 -6.79
C PHE A 63 -13.91 -13.97 -6.19
N ASP A 64 -14.71 -13.09 -6.79
CA ASP A 64 -16.11 -12.80 -6.41
C ASP A 64 -17.04 -13.81 -7.10
N ALA A 65 -16.96 -15.07 -6.65
CA ALA A 65 -17.68 -16.18 -7.28
C ALA A 65 -19.20 -16.05 -7.10
N ASN A 66 -19.63 -15.43 -5.99
CA ASN A 66 -21.04 -15.31 -5.62
C ASN A 66 -21.69 -14.04 -6.18
N ARG A 67 -20.91 -13.08 -6.69
CA ARG A 67 -21.38 -11.78 -7.21
C ARG A 67 -22.24 -11.00 -6.21
N ASP A 68 -22.09 -11.29 -4.93
CA ASP A 68 -22.86 -10.67 -3.84
C ASP A 68 -22.22 -9.34 -3.37
N SER A 69 -21.12 -8.95 -4.03
CA SER A 69 -20.34 -7.75 -3.74
C SER A 69 -19.66 -7.75 -2.37
N ARG A 70 -19.62 -8.89 -1.68
CA ARG A 70 -18.87 -9.09 -0.43
C ARG A 70 -17.64 -9.95 -0.73
N ILE A 71 -16.58 -9.76 0.05
CA ILE A 71 -15.42 -10.63 0.00
C ILE A 71 -15.48 -11.50 1.24
N SER A 72 -15.79 -12.78 1.05
CA SER A 72 -15.73 -13.75 2.14
C SER A 72 -14.28 -13.96 2.59
N PRO A 73 -14.05 -14.42 3.83
CA PRO A 73 -12.71 -14.75 4.30
C PRO A 73 -11.97 -15.76 3.41
N ALA A 74 -12.69 -16.68 2.77
CA ALA A 74 -12.10 -17.66 1.85
C ALA A 74 -11.62 -17.00 0.54
N GLU A 75 -12.37 -16.05 0.00
CA GLU A 75 -11.97 -15.28 -1.19
C GLU A 75 -10.82 -14.32 -0.87
N ALA A 76 -10.86 -13.66 0.30
CA ALA A 76 -9.77 -12.82 0.78
C ALA A 76 -8.45 -13.59 0.88
N ARG A 77 -8.47 -14.83 1.39
CA ARG A 77 -7.27 -15.70 1.44
C ARG A 77 -6.71 -16.04 0.07
N LYS A 78 -7.58 -16.22 -0.94
CA LYS A 78 -7.14 -16.53 -2.32
C LYS A 78 -6.62 -15.29 -3.04
N MET A 79 -7.21 -14.13 -2.80
CA MET A 79 -6.78 -12.84 -3.34
C MET A 79 -5.49 -12.33 -2.70
N GLY A 80 -5.31 -12.64 -1.41
CA GLY A 80 -4.24 -12.11 -0.56
C GLY A 80 -2.85 -12.19 -1.19
N PRO A 81 -2.37 -13.35 -1.66
CA PRO A 81 -1.05 -13.46 -2.29
C PRO A 81 -0.86 -12.55 -3.50
N GLN A 82 -1.87 -12.39 -4.36
CA GLN A 82 -1.76 -11.52 -5.54
C GLN A 82 -1.72 -10.04 -5.16
N LEU A 83 -2.52 -9.64 -4.17
CA LEU A 83 -2.52 -8.28 -3.64
C LEU A 83 -1.23 -8.00 -2.87
N TYR A 84 -0.70 -9.00 -2.16
CA TYR A 84 0.54 -8.89 -1.40
C TYR A 84 1.73 -8.59 -2.32
N MET A 85 1.88 -9.36 -3.40
CA MET A 85 2.94 -9.11 -4.39
C MET A 85 2.88 -7.71 -5.00
N ARG A 86 1.67 -7.13 -5.14
CA ARG A 86 1.48 -5.76 -5.63
C ARG A 86 1.79 -4.71 -4.56
N ALA A 87 1.38 -4.99 -3.32
CA ALA A 87 1.61 -4.12 -2.17
C ALA A 87 3.11 -4.00 -1.85
N THR A 88 3.85 -5.10 -1.97
CA THR A 88 5.31 -5.14 -1.73
C THR A 88 6.14 -4.93 -2.99
N HIS A 89 5.50 -4.71 -4.14
CA HIS A 89 6.21 -4.39 -5.39
C HIS A 89 7.08 -3.15 -5.17
N LYS A 90 8.35 -3.24 -5.61
CA LYS A 90 9.39 -2.23 -5.41
C LYS A 90 9.75 -1.95 -3.94
N LEU A 91 9.36 -2.77 -2.97
CA LEU A 91 9.82 -2.65 -1.59
C LEU A 91 10.97 -3.63 -1.31
N ALA A 92 12.07 -3.11 -0.77
CA ALA A 92 13.18 -3.91 -0.26
C ALA A 92 13.31 -3.72 1.25
N PHE A 93 13.40 -4.85 1.96
CA PHE A 93 13.50 -4.90 3.41
C PHE A 93 14.87 -5.45 3.82
N LYS A 94 15.47 -4.84 4.84
CA LYS A 94 16.70 -5.35 5.44
C LYS A 94 16.58 -5.38 6.96
N VAL A 95 17.15 -6.41 7.56
CA VAL A 95 17.37 -6.51 9.01
C VAL A 95 18.87 -6.70 9.21
N ASN A 96 19.48 -5.89 10.08
CA ASN A 96 20.93 -5.89 10.30
C ASN A 96 21.73 -5.80 8.99
N LYS A 97 21.27 -4.94 8.07
CA LYS A 97 21.83 -4.72 6.72
C LYS A 97 21.79 -5.93 5.79
N LYS A 98 21.15 -7.04 6.19
CA LYS A 98 20.93 -8.22 5.35
C LYS A 98 19.54 -8.16 4.73
N PRO A 99 19.39 -8.44 3.41
CA PRO A 99 18.08 -8.54 2.79
C PRO A 99 17.25 -9.62 3.47
N VAL A 100 15.98 -9.31 3.77
CA VAL A 100 15.03 -10.26 4.36
C VAL A 100 13.74 -10.29 3.54
N MET A 101 13.09 -11.45 3.55
CA MET A 101 11.77 -11.60 2.96
C MET A 101 10.71 -11.51 4.07
N PRO A 102 9.77 -10.55 4.02
CA PRO A 102 8.68 -10.49 4.97
C PRO A 102 7.79 -11.71 4.87
N VAL A 103 7.48 -12.30 6.02
CA VAL A 103 6.54 -13.42 6.12
C VAL A 103 5.13 -12.85 6.28
N LEU A 104 4.23 -13.23 5.37
CA LEU A 104 2.82 -12.84 5.45
C LEU A 104 2.10 -13.68 6.51
N VAL A 105 1.60 -13.03 7.57
CA VAL A 105 0.90 -13.68 8.70
C VAL A 105 -0.61 -13.69 8.48
N GLU A 106 -1.19 -12.52 8.19
CA GLU A 106 -2.63 -12.37 7.99
C GLU A 106 -2.93 -11.38 6.87
N THR A 107 -4.06 -11.56 6.19
CA THR A 107 -4.58 -10.61 5.21
C THR A 107 -6.05 -10.32 5.45
N LYS A 108 -6.40 -9.04 5.48
CA LYS A 108 -7.80 -8.57 5.48
C LYS A 108 -8.04 -7.74 4.24
N VAL A 109 -9.02 -8.15 3.43
CA VAL A 109 -9.40 -7.49 2.18
C VAL A 109 -10.81 -6.91 2.35
N VAL A 110 -10.98 -5.65 1.97
CA VAL A 110 -12.27 -4.96 1.96
C VAL A 110 -12.48 -4.38 0.56
N ARG A 111 -13.64 -4.63 -0.03
CA ARG A 111 -14.04 -3.97 -1.28
C ARG A 111 -14.50 -2.54 -0.99
N GLU A 112 -14.00 -1.59 -1.76
CA GLU A 112 -14.43 -0.20 -1.66
C GLU A 112 -15.68 0.07 -2.51
N ARG A 113 -16.49 1.05 -2.09
CA ARG A 113 -17.68 1.50 -2.85
C ARG A 113 -17.31 2.04 -4.23
N THR A 114 -16.10 2.59 -4.37
CA THR A 114 -15.53 3.10 -5.62
C THR A 114 -15.16 1.99 -6.60
N GLY A 115 -15.23 0.72 -6.19
CA GLY A 115 -14.82 -0.43 -7.00
C GLY A 115 -13.37 -0.85 -6.80
N GLY A 116 -12.59 -0.18 -5.95
CA GLY A 116 -11.25 -0.63 -5.57
C GLY A 116 -11.24 -1.68 -4.44
N PHE A 117 -10.06 -1.93 -3.89
CA PHE A 117 -9.87 -2.72 -2.67
C PHE A 117 -9.00 -1.96 -1.67
N SER A 118 -9.39 -1.98 -0.40
CA SER A 118 -8.49 -1.68 0.72
C SER A 118 -8.02 -2.99 1.33
N VAL A 119 -6.73 -3.12 1.56
CA VAL A 119 -6.11 -4.34 2.08
C VAL A 119 -5.20 -4.01 3.24
N ALA A 120 -5.25 -4.82 4.29
CA ALA A 120 -4.26 -4.79 5.36
C ALA A 120 -3.55 -6.14 5.42
N PHE A 121 -2.22 -6.10 5.40
CA PHE A 121 -1.34 -7.25 5.58
C PHE A 121 -0.65 -7.13 6.93
N LEU A 122 -0.78 -8.16 7.75
CA LEU A 122 0.11 -8.33 8.90
C LEU A 122 1.32 -9.13 8.43
N ILE A 123 2.50 -8.54 8.53
CA ILE A 123 3.77 -9.15 8.15
C ILE A 123 4.71 -9.22 9.34
N SER A 124 5.50 -10.29 9.39
CA SER A 124 6.55 -10.48 10.39
C SER A 124 7.91 -10.55 9.72
N PHE A 125 8.93 -10.10 10.43
CA PHE A 125 10.33 -10.17 10.03
C PHE A 125 11.11 -11.03 11.03
N GLU A 126 12.26 -11.51 10.60
CA GLU A 126 13.26 -12.01 11.55
C GLU A 126 13.70 -10.87 12.47
N GLN A 127 13.98 -11.19 13.73
CA GLN A 127 14.47 -10.19 14.69
C GLN A 127 15.85 -9.66 14.31
N GLY A 128 16.16 -8.45 14.76
CA GLY A 128 17.50 -7.86 14.65
C GLY A 128 17.71 -6.71 15.63
N SER A 129 18.69 -5.86 15.33
CA SER A 129 18.96 -4.60 16.03
C SER A 129 18.72 -3.37 15.16
N GLU A 130 18.72 -3.56 13.84
CA GLU A 130 18.48 -2.52 12.83
C GLU A 130 17.48 -3.02 11.77
N PHE A 131 16.52 -2.18 11.39
CA PHE A 131 15.57 -2.45 10.31
C PHE A 131 15.57 -1.31 9.30
N GLU A 132 15.54 -1.65 8.02
CA GLU A 132 15.51 -0.73 6.91
C GLU A 132 14.43 -1.16 5.90
N VAL A 133 13.64 -0.18 5.45
CA VAL A 133 12.74 -0.32 4.29
C VAL A 133 13.16 0.70 3.24
N SER A 134 13.15 0.30 1.97
CA SER A 134 13.48 1.17 0.84
C SER A 134 12.59 0.89 -0.36
N VAL A 135 12.38 1.91 -1.20
CA VAL A 135 11.74 1.75 -2.51
C VAL A 135 12.84 1.58 -3.56
N ILE A 136 12.72 0.56 -4.41
CA ILE A 136 13.66 0.28 -5.50
C ILE A 136 13.07 0.68 -6.86
N ASP A 137 13.86 1.38 -7.69
CA ASP A 137 13.38 1.97 -8.95
C ASP A 137 13.12 0.91 -10.02
N GLU A 138 13.97 -0.13 -10.07
CA GLU A 138 13.80 -1.27 -10.95
C GLU A 138 13.48 -2.52 -10.12
N PRO A 139 12.45 -3.31 -10.47
CA PRO A 139 12.28 -4.66 -9.96
C PRO A 139 13.37 -5.53 -10.59
N GLY A 140 14.62 -5.29 -10.21
CA GLY A 140 15.67 -6.27 -10.40
C GLY A 140 15.15 -7.55 -9.77
N VAL A 141 15.14 -8.64 -10.54
CA VAL A 141 14.92 -9.99 -10.04
C VAL A 141 15.68 -10.07 -8.73
N ILE A 142 15.00 -10.08 -7.57
CA ILE A 142 15.68 -10.34 -6.31
C ILE A 142 16.17 -11.77 -6.48
N PRO A 143 17.46 -12.00 -6.76
CA PRO A 143 17.91 -13.35 -6.98
C PRO A 143 17.76 -14.01 -5.61
N LEU A 144 17.10 -15.16 -5.56
CA LEU A 144 17.11 -16.03 -4.38
C LEU A 144 18.54 -16.44 -3.96
N ASN A 145 19.57 -16.04 -4.71
CA ASN A 145 20.97 -16.09 -4.36
C ASN A 145 21.59 -14.69 -4.21
N ILE A 146 21.75 -14.27 -2.95
CA ILE A 146 22.92 -13.60 -2.39
C ILE A 146 23.79 -12.85 -3.42
N ALA A 147 23.37 -11.64 -3.78
CA ALA A 147 24.30 -10.61 -4.23
C ALA A 147 23.94 -9.31 -3.50
N PRO A 148 24.93 -8.52 -3.04
CA PRO A 148 24.65 -7.23 -2.44
C PRO A 148 23.92 -6.38 -3.49
N LEU A 149 22.73 -5.88 -3.12
CA LEU A 149 21.96 -4.97 -3.95
C LEU A 149 22.88 -3.80 -4.37
N PRO A 150 22.98 -3.47 -5.67
CA PRO A 150 23.74 -2.31 -6.11
C PRO A 150 23.20 -1.06 -5.40
N SER A 151 24.09 -0.13 -5.06
CA SER A 151 23.74 1.14 -4.43
C SER A 151 22.78 1.93 -5.31
N GLN A 152 21.48 1.74 -5.11
CA GLN A 152 20.44 2.52 -5.76
C GLN A 152 20.11 3.72 -4.88
N ASN A 153 19.74 4.82 -5.54
CA ASN A 153 19.28 6.07 -4.94
C ASN A 153 18.01 5.83 -4.11
N SER A 154 18.16 5.31 -2.88
CA SER A 154 17.05 5.02 -1.99
C SER A 154 16.49 6.32 -1.43
N GLN A 155 15.48 6.87 -2.09
CA GLN A 155 14.62 7.84 -1.43
C GLN A 155 13.84 7.11 -0.31
N GLY A 156 14.03 7.54 0.94
CA GLY A 156 13.27 7.05 2.09
C GLY A 156 14.00 6.09 3.01
N PHE A 157 15.26 6.36 3.38
CA PHE A 157 15.93 5.64 4.46
C PHE A 157 15.29 5.93 5.82
N THR A 158 15.08 4.90 6.64
CA THR A 158 14.87 5.06 8.07
C THR A 158 15.40 3.84 8.79
N GLU A 159 16.29 4.09 9.73
CA GLU A 159 16.71 3.13 10.75
C GLU A 159 15.76 3.20 11.95
N LEU A 160 15.36 2.03 12.44
CA LEU A 160 14.57 1.87 13.66
C LEU A 160 15.28 0.91 14.61
N HIS A 161 14.97 1.06 15.90
CA HIS A 161 15.48 0.25 17.00
C HIS A 161 14.33 -0.36 17.81
N PRO A 162 14.59 -1.40 18.63
CA PRO A 162 13.59 -1.95 19.54
C PRO A 162 12.92 -0.88 20.41
N GLY A 163 11.60 -1.00 20.60
CA GLY A 163 10.78 -0.05 21.34
C GLY A 163 10.31 1.17 20.52
N GLN A 164 10.58 1.22 19.22
CA GLN A 164 10.13 2.28 18.32
C GLN A 164 8.99 1.80 17.41
N SER A 165 8.03 2.68 17.16
CA SER A 165 7.02 2.50 16.12
C SER A 165 7.12 3.64 15.11
N LYS A 166 6.92 3.34 13.82
CA LYS A 166 6.92 4.37 12.78
C LYS A 166 5.89 4.10 11.71
N VAL A 167 5.30 5.19 11.21
CA VAL A 167 4.39 5.18 10.06
C VAL A 167 5.12 5.68 8.83
N PHE A 168 5.12 4.87 7.78
CA PHE A 168 5.64 5.17 6.46
C PHE A 168 4.46 5.39 5.51
N ARG A 169 4.47 6.48 4.74
CA ARG A 169 3.59 6.66 3.59
C ARG A 169 4.45 6.56 2.34
N LEU A 170 4.13 5.61 1.48
CA LEU A 170 4.87 5.33 0.26
C LEU A 170 3.93 5.63 -0.91
N ARG A 171 4.19 6.71 -1.64
CA ARG A 171 3.44 7.11 -2.83
C ARG A 171 4.30 6.87 -4.07
N GLU A 172 3.69 6.29 -5.09
CA GLU A 172 4.38 5.99 -6.35
C GLU A 172 4.63 7.26 -7.20
N ASP A 173 3.95 8.38 -6.90
CA ASP A 173 4.03 9.64 -7.65
C ASP A 173 5.27 10.50 -7.36
N ASP A 174 6.08 10.16 -6.35
CA ASP A 174 7.27 10.95 -5.98
C ASP A 174 8.40 10.89 -7.05
N GLU A 175 8.26 10.03 -8.07
CA GLU A 175 9.16 9.95 -9.25
C GLU A 175 9.20 11.24 -10.10
N LYS A 176 8.23 12.16 -9.99
CA LYS A 176 8.10 13.29 -10.94
C LYS A 176 8.52 14.68 -10.45
N VAL A 177 8.87 14.89 -9.17
CA VAL A 177 9.06 16.25 -8.65
C VAL A 177 10.51 16.79 -8.77
N SER A 178 11.51 15.98 -9.13
CA SER A 178 12.90 16.45 -9.19
C SER A 178 13.49 16.51 -10.61
N LYS A 179 12.80 17.18 -11.54
CA LYS A 179 13.46 17.77 -12.73
C LYS A 179 12.69 19.01 -13.18
N HIS A 180 12.90 20.14 -12.51
CA HIS A 180 12.87 21.47 -13.12
C HIS A 180 13.68 22.45 -12.28
#